data_AF-A0A5B1M473-F1
#
_entry.id   AF-A0A5B1M473-F1
#
_cell.length_a   1.000
_cell.length_b   1.000
_cell.length_c   1.000
_cell.angle_alpha   90.00
_cell.angle_beta   90.00
_cell.angle_gamma   90.00
#
_symmetry.space_group_name_H-M   'P 1'
#
loop_
_entity.id
_entity.type
_entity.pdbx_description
1 polymer ?
#
loop_
_entity_poly.entity_id
_entity_poly.type
_entity_poly.pdbx_seq_one_letter_code
_entity_poly.pdbx_strand_id
1 'polypeptide(L)'
;MLARIALASILVVLTPSLAACGDEAAEIADGDVVRARADDQFTSGRRTTITLPIGQLLVRAPKPVDEAAADETRSREAVSAPSGSVLVPITWQWDTWGSDRLGGIVDTRDTPHVDLVTEDGRYRLPPPDQDAVGGESFYVVVAGKAEERSLEIDFDGETQTLDLVTGDREEGRAAALYDIDEERLRKKDCSKETWFESRTVSAEFSCALIGPVLTPYAAGEWAPDGSLWLAVTLSTEMRIYGETNLFGTGARYLATDVKVRPEIDGERPDLELSTEDDADVCPIRSKYTCGWSKHLLFEVPEDDPEQGPLDLEVTYRLVLNNSWGNWDPPRRQRASAEETLKIWMD
;
A
#
# COMPACT_ATOMS: atom_id res chain seq x y z
N MET A 1 29.38 35.25 24.52
CA MET A 1 28.47 35.18 25.68
C MET A 1 28.41 33.73 26.14
N LEU A 2 28.86 33.48 27.35
CA LEU A 2 28.94 32.17 27.99
C LEU A 2 27.63 31.90 28.73
N ALA A 3 27.00 30.74 28.49
CA ALA A 3 25.96 30.22 29.35
C ALA A 3 26.40 28.86 29.91
N ARG A 4 26.85 28.89 31.16
CA ARG A 4 27.13 27.72 32.01
C ARG A 4 25.79 27.22 32.54
N ILE A 5 25.46 25.94 32.35
CA ILE A 5 24.37 25.28 33.06
C ILE A 5 24.96 24.13 33.87
N ALA A 6 24.60 24.16 35.15
CA ALA A 6 25.18 23.39 36.25
C ALA A 6 24.73 21.93 36.22
N LEU A 7 25.70 21.02 36.42
CA LEU A 7 25.46 19.62 36.76
C LEU A 7 24.94 19.53 38.20
N ALA A 8 23.71 19.06 38.37
CA ALA A 8 23.19 18.60 39.65
C ALA A 8 23.34 17.07 39.73
N SER A 9 24.33 16.63 40.49
CA SER A 9 24.58 15.22 40.80
C SER A 9 23.56 14.72 41.82
N ILE A 10 22.57 13.96 41.36
CA ILE A 10 21.65 13.20 42.23
C ILE A 10 22.24 11.80 42.43
N LEU A 11 22.77 11.58 43.62
CA LEU A 11 23.27 10.31 44.11
C LEU A 11 22.06 9.44 44.50
N VAL A 12 21.60 8.60 43.57
CA VAL A 12 20.53 7.62 43.83
C VAL A 12 21.14 6.45 44.61
N VAL A 13 20.58 6.21 45.79
CA VAL A 13 20.86 5.07 46.66
C VAL A 13 20.39 3.80 45.95
N LEU A 14 21.33 3.05 45.37
CA LEU A 14 21.11 1.70 44.84
C LEU A 14 20.98 0.73 46.03
N THR A 15 19.76 0.55 46.53
CA THR A 15 19.42 -0.60 47.39
C THR A 15 19.39 -1.88 46.53
N PRO A 16 20.13 -2.93 46.90
CA PRO A 16 20.09 -4.21 46.19
C PRO A 16 18.84 -4.98 46.62
N SER A 17 17.75 -4.82 45.86
CA SER A 17 16.56 -5.67 45.93
C SER A 17 16.85 -7.05 45.29
N LEU A 18 17.83 -7.76 45.83
CA LEU A 18 18.21 -9.13 45.46
C LEU A 18 17.77 -10.07 46.57
N ALA A 19 16.46 -10.34 46.69
CA ALA A 19 15.94 -11.41 47.55
C ALA A 19 14.44 -11.67 47.29
N ALA A 20 14.13 -12.37 46.20
CA ALA A 20 13.02 -13.34 46.10
C ALA A 20 12.97 -13.92 44.67
N CYS A 21 13.92 -14.78 44.32
CA CYS A 21 13.78 -15.71 43.20
C CYS A 21 12.86 -16.85 43.65
N GLY A 22 11.59 -16.54 43.87
CA GLY A 22 10.52 -17.53 43.81
C GLY A 22 9.98 -17.44 42.40
N ASP A 23 10.18 -18.48 41.60
CA ASP A 23 9.51 -18.65 40.30
C ASP A 23 8.01 -18.89 40.54
N GLU A 24 7.31 -17.91 41.11
CA GLU A 24 5.87 -17.80 40.95
C GLU A 24 5.68 -17.41 39.49
N ALA A 25 5.55 -18.45 38.64
CA ALA A 25 5.10 -18.29 37.27
C ALA A 25 3.87 -17.37 37.31
N ALA A 26 3.97 -16.22 36.66
CA ALA A 26 2.89 -15.26 36.63
C ALA A 26 1.61 -16.00 36.21
N GLU A 27 0.60 -15.97 37.09
CA GLU A 27 -0.67 -16.61 36.81
C GLU A 27 -1.27 -15.95 35.57
N ILE A 28 -1.65 -16.78 34.60
CA ILE A 28 -2.24 -16.32 33.34
C ILE A 28 -3.59 -15.70 33.66
N ALA A 29 -3.84 -14.51 33.12
CA ALA A 29 -5.07 -13.75 33.34
C ALA A 29 -5.81 -13.48 32.03
N ASP A 30 -7.08 -13.08 32.13
CA ASP A 30 -7.87 -12.66 30.98
C ASP A 30 -7.18 -11.50 30.24
N GLY A 31 -7.10 -11.62 28.91
CA GLY A 31 -6.37 -10.70 28.03
C GLY A 31 -4.91 -11.08 27.77
N ASP A 32 -4.35 -12.06 28.50
CA ASP A 32 -3.00 -12.54 28.20
C ASP A 32 -2.95 -13.25 26.84
N VAL A 33 -1.81 -13.06 26.15
CA VAL A 33 -1.54 -13.69 24.85
C VAL A 33 -0.43 -14.72 25.00
N VAL A 34 -0.78 -15.98 24.76
CA VAL A 34 0.12 -17.12 24.87
C VAL A 34 0.56 -17.53 23.46
N ARG A 35 1.84 -17.33 23.15
CA ARG A 35 2.38 -17.67 21.82
C ARG A 35 2.32 -19.17 21.55
N ALA A 36 1.81 -19.55 20.38
CA ALA A 36 1.82 -20.94 19.94
C ALA A 36 3.23 -21.34 19.48
N ARG A 37 3.45 -22.66 19.37
CA ARG A 37 4.78 -23.22 19.05
C ARG A 37 5.20 -22.95 17.62
N ALA A 38 4.27 -23.09 16.69
CA ALA A 38 4.52 -23.02 15.27
C ALA A 38 3.63 -21.97 14.61
N ASP A 39 4.21 -21.32 13.62
CA ASP A 39 3.51 -20.42 12.71
C ASP A 39 2.49 -21.23 11.88
N ASP A 40 1.29 -20.70 11.69
CA ASP A 40 0.13 -21.35 11.06
C ASP A 40 -0.30 -22.69 11.69
N GLN A 41 -0.23 -22.83 13.02
CA GLN A 41 -0.63 -24.05 13.72
C GLN A 41 -2.13 -24.35 13.59
N PHE A 42 -2.98 -23.32 13.56
CA PHE A 42 -4.44 -23.44 13.64
C PHE A 42 -5.13 -23.58 12.28
N THR A 43 -4.76 -24.62 11.54
CA THR A 43 -5.27 -24.87 10.17
C THR A 43 -6.73 -25.31 10.07
N SER A 44 -7.34 -25.75 11.18
CA SER A 44 -8.73 -26.24 11.22
C SER A 44 -9.79 -25.13 11.26
N GLY A 45 -9.38 -23.88 11.52
CA GLY A 45 -10.27 -22.73 11.52
C GLY A 45 -10.71 -22.32 10.11
N ARG A 46 -11.87 -21.66 10.01
CA ARG A 46 -12.26 -20.98 8.77
C ARG A 46 -11.22 -19.90 8.46
N ARG A 47 -10.75 -19.87 7.21
CA ARG A 47 -9.87 -18.81 6.71
C ARG A 47 -10.74 -17.67 6.21
N THR A 48 -10.57 -16.48 6.77
CA THR A 48 -11.21 -15.25 6.30
C THR A 48 -10.15 -14.18 6.10
N THR A 49 -10.37 -13.28 5.14
CA THR A 49 -9.46 -12.17 4.85
C THR A 49 -10.14 -10.86 5.21
N ILE A 50 -9.40 -9.95 5.84
CA ILE A 50 -9.78 -8.55 6.03
C ILE A 50 -8.83 -7.70 5.20
N THR A 51 -9.38 -6.84 4.35
CA THR A 51 -8.60 -5.95 3.50
C THR A 51 -8.51 -4.57 4.15
N LEU A 52 -7.30 -4.05 4.23
CA LEU A 52 -6.95 -2.73 4.76
C LEU A 52 -6.21 -1.94 3.69
N PRO A 53 -6.15 -0.60 3.79
CA PRO A 53 -5.40 0.19 2.82
C PRO A 53 -3.96 -0.29 2.64
N ILE A 54 -3.31 -0.71 3.73
CA ILE A 54 -1.91 -1.13 3.75
C ILE A 54 -1.67 -2.63 3.46
N GLY A 55 -2.71 -3.44 3.28
CA GLY A 55 -2.55 -4.87 2.99
C GLY A 55 -3.76 -5.71 3.37
N GLN A 56 -3.56 -7.02 3.44
CA GLN A 56 -4.59 -7.97 3.82
C GLN A 56 -4.17 -8.72 5.10
N LEU A 57 -5.11 -8.86 6.03
CA LEU A 57 -4.96 -9.70 7.21
C LEU A 57 -5.76 -10.99 7.00
N LEU A 58 -5.06 -12.10 6.85
CA LEU A 58 -5.67 -13.41 6.68
C LEU A 58 -5.77 -14.09 8.04
N VAL A 59 -6.98 -14.33 8.52
CA VAL A 59 -7.27 -14.81 9.88
C VAL A 59 -7.84 -16.23 9.83
N ARG A 60 -7.42 -17.06 10.79
CA ARG A 60 -8.04 -18.33 11.17
C ARG A 60 -8.25 -18.36 12.67
N ALA A 61 -9.47 -18.65 13.10
CA ALA A 61 -9.79 -18.80 14.52
C ALA A 61 -10.64 -20.05 14.75
N PRO A 62 -10.04 -21.21 15.11
CA PRO A 62 -10.79 -22.38 15.53
C PRO A 62 -11.67 -22.13 16.76
N LYS A 63 -12.38 -23.16 17.20
CA LYS A 63 -13.17 -23.10 18.43
C LYS A 63 -12.28 -22.86 19.65
N PRO A 64 -12.76 -22.13 20.68
CA PRO A 64 -12.06 -21.98 21.93
C PRO A 64 -11.80 -23.33 22.61
N VAL A 65 -10.73 -23.40 23.40
CA VAL A 65 -10.31 -24.59 24.14
C VAL A 65 -10.02 -24.24 25.59
N ASP A 66 -10.20 -25.17 26.51
CA ASP A 66 -9.90 -24.96 27.94
C ASP A 66 -8.40 -25.07 28.25
N GLU A 67 -7.64 -25.77 27.39
CA GLU A 67 -6.23 -26.06 27.58
C GLU A 67 -5.49 -26.12 26.23
N ALA A 68 -4.28 -25.57 26.21
CA ALA A 68 -3.30 -25.74 25.15
C ALA A 68 -2.20 -26.69 25.64
N ALA A 69 -1.92 -27.74 24.86
CA ALA A 69 -0.94 -28.74 25.25
C ALA A 69 0.49 -28.19 25.20
N ALA A 70 1.39 -28.81 25.96
CA ALA A 70 2.80 -28.40 26.00
C ALA A 70 3.49 -28.41 24.62
N ASP A 71 3.07 -29.29 23.71
CA ASP A 71 3.63 -29.33 22.35
C ASP A 71 3.00 -28.31 21.39
N GLU A 72 1.98 -27.57 21.84
CA GLU A 72 1.27 -26.51 21.12
C GLU A 72 1.73 -25.11 21.50
N THR A 73 2.40 -24.94 22.65
CA THR A 73 2.88 -23.63 23.14
C THR A 73 4.37 -23.43 22.87
N ARG A 74 4.78 -22.17 22.69
CA ARG A 74 6.20 -21.83 22.47
C ARG A 74 7.09 -22.10 23.69
N SER A 75 6.54 -21.95 24.89
CA SER A 75 7.24 -22.22 26.16
C SER A 75 7.46 -23.71 26.40
N ARG A 76 6.74 -24.59 25.69
CA ARG A 76 6.68 -26.04 25.92
C ARG A 76 6.05 -26.43 27.25
N GLU A 77 5.15 -25.59 27.74
CA GLU A 77 4.38 -25.82 28.95
C GLU A 77 2.90 -25.91 28.60
N ALA A 78 2.19 -26.84 29.23
CA ALA A 78 0.74 -26.89 29.09
C ALA A 78 0.15 -25.66 29.77
N VAL A 79 -0.83 -25.05 29.11
CA VAL A 79 -1.49 -23.83 29.58
C VAL A 79 -2.97 -24.11 29.69
N SER A 80 -3.53 -24.00 30.89
CA SER A 80 -4.97 -24.06 31.12
C SER A 80 -5.53 -22.64 31.27
N ALA A 81 -6.70 -22.38 30.70
CA ALA A 81 -7.41 -21.15 30.97
C ALA A 81 -7.79 -21.05 32.46
N PRO A 82 -7.83 -19.84 33.04
CA PRO A 82 -8.38 -19.60 34.37
C PRO A 82 -9.82 -20.10 34.50
N SER A 83 -10.27 -20.31 35.74
CA SER A 83 -11.65 -20.77 35.98
C SER A 83 -12.66 -19.74 35.48
N GLY A 84 -13.51 -20.16 34.54
CA GLY A 84 -14.51 -19.30 33.92
C GLY A 84 -14.04 -18.61 32.64
N SER A 85 -12.83 -18.95 32.15
CA SER A 85 -12.25 -18.41 30.92
C SER A 85 -11.94 -19.55 29.94
N VAL A 86 -11.63 -19.19 28.69
CA VAL A 86 -11.19 -20.08 27.62
C VAL A 86 -9.98 -19.51 26.89
N LEU A 87 -9.26 -20.37 26.16
CA LEU A 87 -8.22 -19.96 25.21
C LEU A 87 -8.82 -19.87 23.82
N VAL A 88 -8.78 -18.69 23.20
CA VAL A 88 -9.20 -18.48 21.82
C VAL A 88 -7.97 -18.61 20.91
N PRO A 89 -7.85 -19.70 20.12
CA PRO A 89 -6.75 -19.86 19.17
C PRO A 89 -6.93 -18.94 17.97
N ILE A 90 -5.91 -18.15 17.64
CA ILE A 90 -5.87 -17.26 16.47
C ILE A 90 -4.57 -17.53 15.72
N THR A 91 -4.70 -17.77 14.42
CA THR A 91 -3.61 -17.54 13.47
C THR A 91 -3.97 -16.35 12.63
N TRP A 92 -3.05 -15.42 12.45
CA TRP A 92 -3.15 -14.46 11.36
C TRP A 92 -1.90 -14.44 10.51
N GLN A 93 -2.03 -13.97 9.28
CA GLN A 93 -0.92 -13.69 8.39
C GLN A 93 -1.15 -12.32 7.78
N TRP A 94 -0.14 -11.47 7.86
CA TRP A 94 -0.12 -10.22 7.12
C TRP A 94 0.37 -10.49 5.70
N ASP A 95 -0.37 -9.98 4.72
CA ASP A 95 0.01 -9.95 3.32
C ASP A 95 -0.01 -8.49 2.88
N THR A 96 1.15 -7.83 2.94
CA THR A 96 1.30 -6.52 2.29
C THR A 96 0.88 -6.70 0.84
N TRP A 97 0.04 -5.81 0.30
CA TRP A 97 -0.41 -5.91 -1.08
C TRP A 97 0.72 -6.39 -1.99
N GLY A 98 0.56 -7.59 -2.58
CA GLY A 98 1.64 -8.26 -3.31
C GLY A 98 2.17 -7.45 -4.51
N SER A 99 1.51 -6.34 -4.85
CA SER A 99 2.05 -5.31 -5.71
C SER A 99 2.49 -4.08 -4.90
N ASP A 100 3.77 -3.74 -4.98
CA ASP A 100 4.33 -2.42 -4.61
C ASP A 100 3.59 -1.23 -5.27
N ARG A 101 2.69 -1.51 -6.22
CA ARG A 101 1.97 -0.56 -7.08
C ARG A 101 0.91 0.25 -6.35
N LEU A 102 0.35 -0.25 -5.25
CA LEU A 102 -0.50 0.54 -4.37
C LEU A 102 0.31 1.25 -3.28
N GLY A 103 1.57 0.86 -3.05
CA GLY A 103 2.41 1.41 -1.99
C GLY A 103 2.63 2.92 -2.10
N GLY A 104 2.83 3.44 -3.31
CA GLY A 104 2.94 4.89 -3.53
C GLY A 104 1.61 5.65 -3.55
N ILE A 105 0.47 4.94 -3.52
CA ILE A 105 -0.87 5.53 -3.40
C ILE A 105 -1.27 5.63 -1.93
N VAL A 106 -0.95 4.63 -1.12
CA VAL A 106 -1.27 4.55 0.30
C VAL A 106 -0.09 5.09 1.12
N ASP A 107 0.01 6.42 1.24
CA ASP A 107 1.06 7.09 2.03
C ASP A 107 0.63 7.23 3.50
N THR A 108 0.81 6.17 4.29
CA THR A 108 0.49 6.18 5.72
C THR A 108 1.51 5.42 6.55
N ARG A 109 1.65 5.83 7.82
CA ARG A 109 2.48 5.15 8.83
C ARG A 109 1.62 4.50 9.92
N ASP A 110 0.30 4.55 9.76
CA ASP A 110 -0.60 4.03 10.75
C ASP A 110 -0.54 2.51 10.78
N THR A 111 -0.67 1.96 11.98
CA THR A 111 -0.68 0.52 12.21
C THR A 111 -2.07 0.14 12.71
N PRO A 112 -2.69 -0.92 12.17
CA PRO A 112 -4.01 -1.32 12.58
C PRO A 112 -4.03 -1.72 14.05
N HIS A 113 -5.11 -1.36 14.71
CA HIS A 113 -5.42 -1.74 16.06
C HIS A 113 -6.41 -2.90 16.02
N VAL A 114 -6.00 -4.06 16.53
CA VAL A 114 -6.83 -5.27 16.49
C VAL A 114 -7.30 -5.62 17.89
N ASP A 115 -8.61 -5.72 18.06
CA ASP A 115 -9.25 -6.15 19.30
C ASP A 115 -10.06 -7.43 19.07
N LEU A 116 -9.91 -8.40 19.95
CA LEU A 116 -10.83 -9.53 20.05
C LEU A 116 -12.01 -9.11 20.92
N VAL A 117 -13.22 -9.20 20.39
CA VAL A 117 -14.45 -8.84 21.09
C VAL A 117 -15.30 -10.07 21.33
N THR A 118 -15.79 -10.21 22.57
CA THR A 118 -16.75 -11.24 22.98
C THR A 118 -17.87 -10.60 23.79
N GLU A 119 -18.88 -11.38 24.16
CA GLU A 119 -19.96 -10.93 25.05
C GLU A 119 -19.43 -10.41 26.41
N ASP A 120 -18.33 -10.97 26.88
CA ASP A 120 -17.78 -10.73 28.22
C ASP A 120 -16.66 -9.67 28.25
N GLY A 121 -16.14 -9.23 27.09
CA GLY A 121 -15.07 -8.23 27.06
C GLY A 121 -14.47 -7.90 25.71
N ARG A 122 -13.51 -6.97 25.74
CA ARG A 122 -12.69 -6.52 24.60
C ARG A 122 -11.22 -6.65 24.96
N TYR A 123 -10.45 -7.35 24.13
CA TYR A 123 -9.07 -7.75 24.40
C TYR A 123 -8.15 -7.24 23.30
N ARG A 124 -7.26 -6.29 23.64
CA ARG A 124 -6.30 -5.72 22.70
C ARG A 124 -5.23 -6.74 22.34
N LEU A 125 -5.16 -7.06 21.05
CA LEU A 125 -4.15 -7.96 20.52
C LEU A 125 -2.88 -7.17 20.11
N PRO A 126 -1.71 -7.82 20.09
CA PRO A 126 -0.52 -7.23 19.50
C PRO A 126 -0.79 -6.84 18.03
N PRO A 127 -0.25 -5.72 17.53
CA PRO A 127 -0.38 -5.41 16.11
C PRO A 127 0.28 -6.50 15.27
N PRO A 128 -0.26 -6.83 14.08
CA PRO A 128 0.38 -7.76 13.17
C PRO A 128 1.76 -7.21 12.76
N ASP A 129 2.77 -8.06 12.78
CA ASP A 129 4.10 -7.72 12.26
C ASP A 129 4.05 -7.71 10.73
N GLN A 130 4.19 -6.52 10.14
CA GLN A 130 4.10 -6.33 8.69
C GLN A 130 5.29 -6.95 7.94
N ASP A 131 6.41 -7.18 8.63
CA ASP A 131 7.62 -7.77 8.07
C ASP A 131 7.69 -9.29 8.32
N ALA A 132 6.73 -9.86 9.06
CA ALA A 132 6.73 -11.27 9.38
C ALA A 132 6.49 -12.14 8.15
N VAL A 133 7.33 -13.16 7.99
CA VAL A 133 7.18 -14.16 6.92
C VAL A 133 6.35 -15.33 7.45
N GLY A 134 5.13 -15.48 6.94
CA GLY A 134 4.21 -16.55 7.34
C GLY A 134 3.14 -16.09 8.33
N GLY A 135 2.42 -17.05 8.91
CA GLY A 135 1.32 -16.75 9.84
C GLY A 135 1.76 -16.83 11.29
N GLU A 136 1.45 -15.82 12.11
CA GLU A 136 1.66 -15.87 13.55
C GLU A 136 0.49 -16.58 14.23
N SER A 137 0.79 -17.51 15.14
CA SER A 137 -0.22 -18.25 15.91
C SER A 137 -0.08 -17.98 17.41
N PHE A 138 -1.20 -17.73 18.09
CA PHE A 138 -1.26 -17.52 19.53
C PHE A 138 -2.65 -17.85 20.09
N TYR A 139 -2.72 -18.01 21.40
CA TYR A 139 -3.97 -18.12 22.15
C TYR A 139 -4.22 -16.81 22.90
N VAL A 140 -5.47 -16.36 22.93
CA VAL A 140 -5.91 -15.24 23.76
C VAL A 140 -6.75 -15.79 24.90
N VAL A 141 -6.42 -15.44 26.14
CA VAL A 141 -7.20 -15.85 27.32
C VAL A 141 -8.40 -14.92 27.43
N VAL A 142 -9.60 -15.47 27.43
CA VAL A 142 -10.85 -14.71 27.33
C VAL A 142 -11.83 -15.20 28.38
N ALA A 143 -12.44 -14.26 29.12
CA ALA A 143 -13.50 -14.57 30.06
C ALA A 143 -14.72 -15.17 29.35
N GLY A 144 -15.41 -16.08 30.04
CA GLY A 144 -16.58 -16.78 29.53
C GLY A 144 -16.21 -17.90 28.57
N LYS A 145 -17.09 -18.16 27.60
CA LYS A 145 -16.93 -19.27 26.65
C LYS A 145 -16.49 -18.84 25.25
N ALA A 146 -16.59 -17.54 24.95
CA ALA A 146 -16.32 -16.98 23.62
C ALA A 146 -17.01 -17.75 22.46
N GLU A 147 -18.24 -18.22 22.68
CA GLU A 147 -19.03 -18.91 21.65
C GLU A 147 -19.33 -17.94 20.49
N GLU A 148 -19.70 -16.69 20.83
CA GLU A 148 -19.76 -15.53 19.94
C GLU A 148 -18.51 -14.68 20.12
N ARG A 149 -17.78 -14.43 19.03
CA ARG A 149 -16.54 -13.66 19.05
C ARG A 149 -16.23 -13.05 17.68
N SER A 150 -15.72 -11.83 17.68
CA SER A 150 -15.33 -11.10 16.48
C SER A 150 -13.96 -10.44 16.64
N LEU A 151 -13.32 -10.10 15.53
CA LEU A 151 -12.21 -9.15 15.53
C LEU A 151 -12.72 -7.78 15.08
N GLU A 152 -12.43 -6.76 15.86
CA GLU A 152 -12.57 -5.36 15.46
C GLU A 152 -11.18 -4.83 15.06
N ILE A 153 -11.08 -4.32 13.85
CA ILE A 153 -9.84 -3.80 13.26
C ILE A 153 -10.06 -2.32 12.99
N ASP A 154 -9.45 -1.48 13.81
CA ASP A 154 -9.44 -0.03 13.65
C ASP A 154 -8.22 0.41 12.83
N PHE A 155 -8.46 1.14 11.74
CA PHE A 155 -7.42 1.72 10.89
C PHE A 155 -7.83 3.13 10.45
N ASP A 156 -7.02 4.12 10.83
CA ASP A 156 -7.24 5.54 10.50
C ASP A 156 -8.70 6.00 10.72
N GLY A 157 -9.22 5.70 11.91
CA GLY A 157 -10.57 6.09 12.34
C GLY A 157 -11.72 5.21 11.84
N GLU A 158 -11.47 4.27 10.92
CA GLU A 158 -12.48 3.33 10.43
C GLU A 158 -12.33 1.96 11.06
N THR A 159 -13.46 1.39 11.53
CA THR A 159 -13.51 0.07 12.14
C THR A 159 -14.13 -0.93 11.18
N GLN A 160 -13.44 -2.05 10.94
CA GLN A 160 -14.02 -3.23 10.30
C GLN A 160 -14.23 -4.33 11.33
N THR A 161 -15.31 -5.10 11.20
CA THR A 161 -15.60 -6.22 12.10
C THR A 161 -15.63 -7.53 11.33
N LEU A 162 -14.95 -8.55 11.86
CA LEU A 162 -14.97 -9.92 11.34
C LEU A 162 -15.57 -10.86 12.39
N ASP A 163 -16.70 -11.48 12.08
CA ASP A 163 -17.24 -12.58 12.88
C ASP A 163 -16.34 -13.82 12.67
N LEU A 164 -15.71 -14.30 13.75
CA LEU A 164 -14.76 -15.42 13.67
C LEU A 164 -15.45 -16.79 13.58
N VAL A 165 -16.76 -16.87 13.80
CA VAL A 165 -17.57 -18.08 13.73
C VAL A 165 -18.14 -18.26 12.32
N THR A 166 -18.79 -17.23 11.78
CA THR A 166 -19.42 -17.27 10.46
C THR A 166 -18.45 -16.88 9.35
N GLY A 167 -17.45 -16.05 9.65
CA GLY A 167 -16.58 -15.43 8.66
C GLY A 167 -17.21 -14.24 7.94
N ASP A 168 -18.36 -13.76 8.40
CA ASP A 168 -19.01 -12.57 7.85
C ASP A 168 -18.24 -11.31 8.26
N ARG A 169 -18.26 -10.29 7.41
CA ARG A 169 -17.53 -9.04 7.60
C ARG A 169 -18.46 -7.84 7.52
N GLU A 170 -18.24 -6.89 8.41
CA GLU A 170 -18.75 -5.53 8.32
C GLU A 170 -17.60 -4.65 7.81
N GLU A 171 -17.58 -4.43 6.49
CA GLU A 171 -16.45 -3.79 5.80
C GLU A 171 -16.52 -2.25 5.85
N GLY A 172 -17.71 -1.69 6.08
CA GLY A 172 -17.92 -0.25 6.12
C GLY A 172 -17.40 0.45 4.87
N ARG A 173 -16.63 1.53 5.06
CA ARG A 173 -16.02 2.30 3.97
C ARG A 173 -14.89 1.57 3.26
N ALA A 174 -14.38 0.50 3.86
CA ALA A 174 -13.33 -0.33 3.26
C ALA A 174 -13.88 -1.32 2.21
N ALA A 175 -15.19 -1.42 2.00
CA ALA A 175 -15.81 -2.37 1.07
C ALA A 175 -15.17 -2.34 -0.33
N ALA A 176 -14.95 -1.14 -0.89
CA ALA A 176 -14.32 -0.97 -2.20
C ALA A 176 -12.87 -1.51 -2.28
N LEU A 177 -12.16 -1.69 -1.16
CA LEU A 177 -10.83 -2.33 -1.17
C LEU A 177 -10.91 -3.81 -1.54
N TYR A 178 -12.03 -4.49 -1.25
CA TYR A 178 -12.22 -5.90 -1.57
C TYR A 178 -12.50 -6.13 -3.06
N ASP A 179 -12.91 -5.10 -3.78
CA ASP A 179 -13.22 -5.13 -5.22
C ASP A 179 -12.00 -4.79 -6.10
N ILE A 180 -10.83 -4.53 -5.50
CA ILE A 180 -9.61 -4.22 -6.24
C ILE A 180 -9.09 -5.49 -6.95
N ASP A 181 -9.21 -5.48 -8.28
CA ASP A 181 -8.69 -6.54 -9.16
C ASP A 181 -7.18 -6.36 -9.43
N GLU A 182 -6.38 -7.36 -9.07
CA GLU A 182 -4.94 -7.41 -9.35
C GLU A 182 -4.60 -7.29 -10.85
N GLU A 183 -5.49 -7.71 -11.75
CA GLU A 183 -5.30 -7.56 -13.18
C GLU A 183 -5.30 -6.09 -13.61
N ARG A 184 -6.11 -5.25 -12.95
CA ARG A 184 -6.13 -3.79 -13.17
C ARG A 184 -4.84 -3.13 -12.66
N LEU A 185 -4.21 -3.72 -11.65
CA LEU A 185 -2.90 -3.31 -11.18
C LEU A 185 -1.76 -3.71 -12.13
N ARG A 186 -2.00 -4.42 -13.24
CA ARG A 186 -0.95 -4.74 -14.22
C ARG A 186 -0.60 -3.55 -15.10
N LYS A 187 0.71 -3.34 -15.24
CA LYS A 187 1.28 -2.35 -16.18
C LYS A 187 0.90 -2.70 -17.61
N LYS A 188 0.30 -1.74 -18.31
CA LYS A 188 -0.07 -1.81 -19.72
C LYS A 188 0.61 -0.68 -20.47
N ASP A 189 1.14 -0.97 -21.65
CA ASP A 189 1.63 0.08 -22.53
C ASP A 189 0.45 0.92 -23.02
N CYS A 190 0.62 2.23 -23.12
CA CYS A 190 -0.36 3.09 -23.77
C CYS A 190 -0.50 2.71 -25.26
N SER A 191 -1.50 3.26 -25.95
CA SER A 191 -1.72 2.98 -27.37
C SER A 191 -0.42 3.09 -28.17
N LYS A 192 -0.20 2.17 -29.12
CA LYS A 192 0.95 2.18 -30.04
C LYS A 192 0.78 3.19 -31.18
N GLU A 193 -0.19 4.10 -31.08
CA GLU A 193 -0.36 5.15 -32.07
C GLU A 193 0.89 6.05 -32.10
N THR A 194 1.12 6.72 -33.22
CA THR A 194 2.30 7.57 -33.38
C THR A 194 2.11 8.88 -32.63
N TRP A 195 2.39 8.89 -31.31
CA TRP A 195 2.34 10.05 -30.41
C TRP A 195 2.93 11.34 -31.01
N PHE A 196 3.96 11.22 -31.84
CA PHE A 196 4.61 12.33 -32.52
C PHE A 196 4.37 12.21 -34.03
N GLU A 197 3.21 12.67 -34.48
CA GLU A 197 2.78 12.55 -35.88
C GLU A 197 3.67 13.35 -36.84
N SER A 198 4.59 12.68 -37.53
CA SER A 198 5.21 13.20 -38.76
C SER A 198 5.95 12.09 -39.51
N ARG A 199 5.88 12.12 -40.85
CA ARG A 199 6.69 11.24 -41.72
C ARG A 199 8.20 11.42 -41.54
N THR A 200 8.62 12.53 -40.94
CA THR A 200 10.01 12.87 -40.74
C THR A 200 10.50 12.66 -39.32
N VAL A 201 9.61 12.31 -38.38
CA VAL A 201 9.94 12.17 -36.97
C VAL A 201 10.13 10.71 -36.60
N SER A 202 11.15 10.44 -35.79
CA SER A 202 11.38 9.15 -35.15
C SER A 202 11.60 9.38 -33.66
N ALA A 203 10.72 8.87 -32.80
CA ALA A 203 10.87 9.00 -31.35
C ALA A 203 11.06 7.62 -30.72
N GLU A 204 12.09 7.50 -29.88
CA GLU A 204 12.18 6.42 -28.89
C GLU A 204 11.42 6.88 -27.65
N PHE A 205 10.10 6.65 -27.69
CA PHE A 205 9.15 7.04 -26.65
C PHE A 205 8.43 5.80 -26.12
N SER A 206 8.20 5.76 -24.81
CA SER A 206 7.30 4.81 -24.19
C SER A 206 6.32 5.53 -23.28
N CYS A 207 5.11 4.98 -23.19
CA CYS A 207 4.09 5.37 -22.26
C CYS A 207 3.51 4.10 -21.66
N ALA A 208 3.28 4.08 -20.36
CA ALA A 208 2.63 2.98 -19.70
C ALA A 208 1.73 3.45 -18.55
N LEU A 209 0.64 2.73 -18.38
CA LEU A 209 -0.43 2.99 -17.44
C LEU A 209 -0.62 1.77 -16.51
N ILE A 210 -0.90 2.03 -15.24
CA ILE A 210 -1.34 1.05 -14.24
C ILE A 210 -2.66 1.58 -13.65
N GLY A 211 -3.64 0.70 -13.48
CA GLY A 211 -5.01 1.08 -13.13
C GLY A 211 -5.92 1.09 -14.36
N PRO A 212 -7.10 1.74 -14.27
CA PRO A 212 -7.64 2.46 -13.11
C PRO A 212 -8.00 1.53 -11.95
N VAL A 213 -7.86 2.04 -10.72
CA VAL A 213 -8.35 1.38 -9.51
C VAL A 213 -9.19 2.36 -8.72
N LEU A 214 -10.33 1.89 -8.23
CA LEU A 214 -11.16 2.63 -7.30
C LEU A 214 -10.75 2.21 -5.89
N THR A 215 -10.40 3.17 -5.04
CA THR A 215 -10.02 2.91 -3.66
C THR A 215 -10.68 3.93 -2.73
N PRO A 216 -11.18 3.52 -1.56
CA PRO A 216 -11.71 4.45 -0.57
C PRO A 216 -10.60 5.16 0.22
N TYR A 217 -9.32 4.78 0.03
CA TYR A 217 -8.19 5.33 0.76
C TYR A 217 -7.00 5.62 -0.16
N ALA A 218 -6.46 6.84 -0.08
CA ALA A 218 -5.28 7.27 -0.81
C ALA A 218 -4.62 8.45 -0.10
N ALA A 219 -3.32 8.68 -0.32
CA ALA A 219 -2.55 9.79 0.25
C ALA A 219 -2.65 9.93 1.78
N GLY A 220 -2.87 8.82 2.49
CA GLY A 220 -2.99 8.82 3.95
C GLY A 220 -4.36 9.29 4.46
N GLU A 221 -5.38 9.32 3.61
CA GLU A 221 -6.74 9.70 4.01
C GLU A 221 -7.82 8.88 3.31
N TRP A 222 -8.95 8.74 3.98
CA TRP A 222 -10.17 8.21 3.37
C TRP A 222 -10.77 9.25 2.42
N ALA A 223 -11.34 8.82 1.29
CA ALA A 223 -12.09 9.67 0.38
C ALA A 223 -13.26 10.38 1.11
N PRO A 224 -13.90 11.43 0.57
CA PRO A 224 -15.12 11.96 1.17
C PRO A 224 -16.28 10.94 1.17
N ASP A 225 -17.28 11.13 2.05
CA ASP A 225 -18.48 10.28 2.09
C ASP A 225 -19.20 10.30 0.73
N GLY A 226 -19.54 9.11 0.22
CA GLY A 226 -20.18 8.93 -1.09
C GLY A 226 -19.24 9.10 -2.29
N SER A 227 -17.93 9.14 -2.05
CA SER A 227 -16.90 9.27 -3.08
C SER A 227 -15.82 8.20 -2.92
N LEU A 228 -15.08 7.97 -4.01
CA LEU A 228 -13.90 7.11 -4.07
C LEU A 228 -12.75 7.86 -4.73
N TRP A 229 -11.52 7.39 -4.51
CA TRP A 229 -10.38 7.81 -5.31
C TRP A 229 -10.27 6.91 -6.54
N LEU A 230 -10.33 7.51 -7.72
CA LEU A 230 -9.89 6.90 -8.97
C LEU A 230 -8.36 7.10 -9.08
N ALA A 231 -7.63 6.02 -8.84
CA ALA A 231 -6.18 6.01 -8.90
C ALA A 231 -5.67 5.44 -10.24
N VAL A 232 -4.82 6.22 -10.91
CA VAL A 232 -4.13 5.82 -12.15
C VAL A 232 -2.65 6.16 -12.00
N THR A 233 -1.77 5.19 -12.25
CA THR A 233 -0.33 5.50 -12.37
C THR A 233 0.03 5.62 -13.83
N LEU A 234 0.60 6.76 -14.20
CA LEU A 234 1.00 7.04 -15.57
C LEU A 234 2.48 7.33 -15.63
N SER A 235 3.17 6.70 -16.58
CA SER A 235 4.59 6.89 -16.83
C SER A 235 4.82 7.18 -18.31
N THR A 236 5.69 8.16 -18.60
CA THR A 236 6.17 8.45 -19.95
C THR A 236 7.69 8.57 -19.94
N GLU A 237 8.35 8.09 -20.99
CA GLU A 237 9.80 8.19 -21.13
C GLU A 237 10.15 8.56 -22.58
N MET A 238 10.98 9.59 -22.74
CA MET A 238 11.60 9.95 -24.02
C MET A 238 13.11 9.77 -23.93
N ARG A 239 13.66 8.92 -24.82
CA ARG A 239 15.10 8.69 -24.92
C ARG A 239 15.73 9.52 -26.03
N ILE A 240 15.24 9.36 -27.25
CA ILE A 240 15.77 10.01 -28.45
C ILE A 240 14.61 10.55 -29.26
N TYR A 241 14.73 11.81 -29.68
CA TYR A 241 13.84 12.40 -30.67
C TYR A 241 14.65 12.72 -31.93
N GLY A 242 14.29 12.11 -33.05
CA GLY A 242 14.94 12.29 -34.34
C GLY A 242 14.01 13.03 -35.29
N GLU A 243 14.56 13.98 -36.03
CA GLU A 243 13.86 14.68 -37.10
C GLU A 243 14.71 14.58 -38.37
N THR A 244 14.05 14.28 -39.49
CA THR A 244 14.69 14.12 -40.79
C THR A 244 14.04 15.03 -41.83
N ASN A 245 14.60 15.12 -43.02
CA ASN A 245 13.88 15.63 -44.18
C ASN A 245 13.85 14.59 -45.31
N LEU A 246 13.14 14.94 -46.39
CA LEU A 246 13.00 14.08 -47.56
C LEU A 246 14.32 13.76 -48.27
N PHE A 247 15.42 14.44 -47.93
CA PHE A 247 16.74 14.25 -48.53
C PHE A 247 17.70 13.46 -47.64
N GLY A 248 17.22 12.90 -46.51
CA GLY A 248 18.01 12.05 -45.62
C GLY A 248 18.96 12.81 -44.70
N THR A 249 18.87 14.14 -44.60
CA THR A 249 19.57 14.93 -43.58
C THR A 249 18.68 15.05 -42.34
N GLY A 250 19.26 15.28 -41.16
CA GLY A 250 18.47 15.38 -39.95
C GLY A 250 19.25 15.72 -38.68
N ALA A 251 18.54 15.64 -37.57
CA ALA A 251 19.07 15.84 -36.23
C ALA A 251 18.48 14.84 -35.23
N ARG A 252 19.24 14.52 -34.19
CA ARG A 252 18.73 13.87 -32.99
C ARG A 252 18.86 14.81 -31.82
N TYR A 253 17.88 14.72 -30.94
CA TYR A 253 17.77 15.51 -29.75
C TYR A 253 17.59 14.61 -28.54
N LEU A 254 18.07 15.09 -27.39
CA LEU A 254 17.84 14.49 -26.08
C LEU A 254 16.82 15.34 -25.33
N ALA A 255 15.93 14.70 -24.60
CA ALA A 255 15.01 15.38 -23.72
C ALA A 255 15.72 15.86 -22.44
N THR A 256 15.37 17.07 -22.01
CA THR A 256 15.99 17.79 -20.88
C THR A 256 14.98 18.28 -19.86
N ASP A 257 13.70 18.26 -20.23
CA ASP A 257 12.57 18.61 -19.37
C ASP A 257 11.33 17.93 -19.96
N VAL A 258 10.37 17.60 -19.11
CA VAL A 258 9.07 17.07 -19.51
C VAL A 258 7.98 17.74 -18.70
N LYS A 259 6.90 18.10 -19.37
CA LYS A 259 5.68 18.58 -18.75
C LYS A 259 4.55 17.68 -19.23
N VAL A 260 3.81 17.14 -18.28
CA VAL A 260 2.63 16.33 -18.52
C VAL A 260 1.42 17.03 -17.92
N ARG A 261 0.29 17.00 -18.61
CA ARG A 261 -0.99 17.53 -18.15
C ARG A 261 -2.06 16.45 -18.36
N PRO A 262 -2.35 15.65 -17.32
CA PRO A 262 -3.43 14.68 -17.34
C PRO A 262 -4.75 15.34 -16.95
N GLU A 263 -5.83 15.04 -17.69
CA GLU A 263 -7.18 15.50 -17.38
C GLU A 263 -8.21 14.39 -17.64
N ILE A 264 -9.25 14.31 -16.80
CA ILE A 264 -10.46 13.50 -17.06
C ILE A 264 -11.61 14.49 -17.18
N ASP A 265 -12.33 14.47 -18.31
CA ASP A 265 -13.42 15.41 -18.60
C ASP A 265 -13.03 16.90 -18.44
N GLY A 266 -11.75 17.22 -18.68
CA GLY A 266 -11.17 18.56 -18.55
C GLY A 266 -10.78 18.96 -17.12
N GLU A 267 -10.97 18.08 -16.14
CA GLU A 267 -10.56 18.27 -14.75
C GLU A 267 -9.21 17.63 -14.47
N ARG A 268 -8.40 18.29 -13.64
CA ARG A 268 -7.08 17.79 -13.24
C ARG A 268 -7.21 16.84 -12.05
N PRO A 269 -6.21 15.96 -11.84
CA PRO A 269 -6.17 15.17 -10.61
C PRO A 269 -6.18 16.09 -9.38
N ASP A 270 -6.93 15.68 -8.36
CA ASP A 270 -6.95 16.33 -7.06
C ASP A 270 -5.59 16.22 -6.36
N LEU A 271 -4.92 15.07 -6.55
CA LEU A 271 -3.60 14.79 -6.01
C LEU A 271 -2.69 14.14 -7.06
N GLU A 272 -1.43 14.59 -7.10
CA GLU A 272 -0.36 13.98 -7.88
C GLU A 272 0.73 13.47 -6.92
N LEU A 273 0.84 12.15 -6.75
CA LEU A 273 1.85 11.53 -5.88
C LEU A 273 3.03 11.04 -6.72
N SER A 274 4.24 11.19 -6.18
CA SER A 274 5.46 10.68 -6.81
C SER A 274 5.53 9.16 -6.71
N THR A 275 5.98 8.45 -7.74
CA THR A 275 6.14 6.98 -7.67
C THR A 275 7.45 6.53 -7.00
N GLU A 276 8.11 7.41 -6.23
CA GLU A 276 9.44 7.27 -5.57
C GLU A 276 10.64 6.85 -6.45
N ASP A 277 10.40 6.38 -7.66
CA ASP A 277 11.42 6.19 -8.68
C ASP A 277 11.97 7.57 -9.10
N ASP A 278 13.28 7.69 -9.31
CA ASP A 278 13.94 8.83 -9.99
C ASP A 278 13.39 9.10 -11.43
N ALA A 279 12.29 8.45 -11.79
CA ALA A 279 11.52 8.60 -13.02
C ALA A 279 11.04 10.04 -13.26
N ASP A 280 10.86 10.86 -12.23
CA ASP A 280 10.53 12.29 -12.39
C ASP A 280 11.74 13.20 -12.62
N VAL A 281 12.96 12.63 -12.65
CA VAL A 281 14.18 13.39 -12.86
C VAL A 281 14.49 13.48 -14.34
N CYS A 282 14.64 14.70 -14.85
CA CYS A 282 15.07 14.92 -16.22
C CYS A 282 16.35 15.78 -16.30
N PRO A 283 17.43 15.29 -16.94
CA PRO A 283 17.61 13.93 -17.45
C PRO A 283 17.93 12.92 -16.32
N ILE A 284 17.51 11.67 -16.48
CA ILE A 284 17.95 10.55 -15.66
C ILE A 284 19.43 10.29 -15.99
N ARG A 285 20.32 10.66 -15.07
CA ARG A 285 21.79 10.69 -15.30
C ARG A 285 22.38 9.36 -15.78
N SER A 286 21.79 8.24 -15.38
CA SER A 286 22.27 6.89 -15.72
C SER A 286 21.84 6.40 -17.11
N LYS A 287 20.74 6.94 -17.66
CA LYS A 287 20.09 6.40 -18.87
C LYS A 287 20.04 7.39 -20.05
N TYR A 288 20.35 8.67 -19.82
CA TYR A 288 20.13 9.74 -20.81
C TYR A 288 18.69 9.79 -21.32
N THR A 289 17.73 9.50 -20.44
CA THR A 289 16.29 9.54 -20.72
C THR A 289 15.65 10.67 -19.92
N CYS A 290 14.50 11.14 -20.38
CA CYS A 290 13.65 12.06 -19.65
C CYS A 290 12.35 11.34 -19.36
N GLY A 291 12.10 11.04 -18.09
CA GLY A 291 10.88 10.38 -17.65
C GLY A 291 9.97 11.35 -16.91
N TRP A 292 8.70 10.94 -16.80
CA TRP A 292 7.74 11.46 -15.83
C TRP A 292 6.89 10.27 -15.37
N SER A 293 6.66 10.12 -14.07
CA SER A 293 5.88 9.01 -13.50
C SER A 293 5.17 9.45 -12.24
N LYS A 294 3.83 9.45 -12.26
CA LYS A 294 2.99 9.88 -11.14
C LYS A 294 1.83 8.93 -10.89
N HIS A 295 1.43 8.83 -9.62
CA HIS A 295 0.07 8.40 -9.28
C HIS A 295 -0.84 9.63 -9.36
N LEU A 296 -1.91 9.49 -10.13
CA LEU A 296 -2.93 10.50 -10.36
C LEU A 296 -4.18 10.05 -9.62
N LEU A 297 -4.67 10.87 -8.70
CA LEU A 297 -5.88 10.60 -7.93
C LEU A 297 -6.94 11.61 -8.32
N PHE A 298 -8.11 11.11 -8.68
CA PHE A 298 -9.31 11.90 -8.94
C PHE A 298 -10.38 11.47 -7.93
N GLU A 299 -11.02 12.42 -7.27
CA GLU A 299 -12.23 12.17 -6.49
C GLU A 299 -13.38 11.89 -7.46
N VAL A 300 -14.03 10.74 -7.31
CA VAL A 300 -15.16 10.33 -8.16
C VAL A 300 -16.35 9.92 -7.30
N PRO A 301 -17.59 10.18 -7.75
CA PRO A 301 -18.78 9.69 -7.05
C PRO A 301 -18.81 8.17 -7.00
N GLU A 302 -19.21 7.59 -5.86
CA GLU A 302 -19.32 6.13 -5.69
C GLU A 302 -20.39 5.52 -6.62
N ASP A 303 -21.42 6.28 -6.99
CA ASP A 303 -22.52 5.85 -7.87
C ASP A 303 -22.25 6.03 -9.37
N ASP A 304 -21.16 6.72 -9.72
CA ASP A 304 -20.69 6.89 -11.10
C ASP A 304 -19.15 6.82 -11.15
N PRO A 305 -18.54 5.66 -10.83
CA PRO A 305 -17.09 5.60 -10.71
C PRO A 305 -16.37 5.53 -12.08
N GLU A 306 -17.08 5.18 -13.15
CA GLU A 306 -16.53 5.01 -14.50
C GLU A 306 -16.47 6.35 -15.26
N GLN A 307 -15.59 7.23 -14.78
CA GLN A 307 -15.37 8.55 -15.39
C GLN A 307 -14.75 8.46 -16.80
N GLY A 308 -14.75 9.58 -17.54
CA GLY A 308 -14.31 9.67 -18.94
C GLY A 308 -12.87 9.19 -19.22
N PRO A 309 -12.45 9.22 -20.50
CA PRO A 309 -11.08 8.86 -20.84
C PRO A 309 -10.08 9.83 -20.20
N LEU A 310 -8.85 9.38 -20.02
CA LEU A 310 -7.75 10.21 -19.57
C LEU A 310 -7.13 10.93 -20.77
N ASP A 311 -7.39 12.22 -20.89
CA ASP A 311 -6.73 13.08 -21.85
C ASP A 311 -5.34 13.47 -21.36
N LEU A 312 -4.35 13.33 -22.23
CA LEU A 312 -2.96 13.55 -21.90
C LEU A 312 -2.27 14.48 -22.88
N GLU A 313 -1.83 15.64 -22.40
CA GLU A 313 -0.91 16.53 -23.12
C GLU A 313 0.52 16.35 -22.58
N VAL A 314 1.44 15.89 -23.41
CA VAL A 314 2.86 15.70 -23.06
C VAL A 314 3.72 16.64 -23.87
N THR A 315 4.60 17.41 -23.22
CA THR A 315 5.55 18.31 -23.87
C THR A 315 6.96 18.11 -23.34
N TYR A 316 7.87 17.73 -24.23
CA TYR A 316 9.31 17.61 -23.96
C TYR A 316 10.08 18.83 -24.44
N ARG A 317 11.04 19.29 -23.62
CA ARG A 317 12.09 20.23 -24.08
C ARG A 317 13.32 19.46 -24.50
N LEU A 318 13.76 19.72 -25.71
CA LEU A 318 14.79 18.96 -26.38
C LEU A 318 16.05 19.82 -26.60
N VAL A 319 17.22 19.21 -26.42
CA VAL A 319 18.52 19.79 -26.77
C VAL A 319 19.15 18.99 -27.91
N LEU A 320 19.74 19.69 -28.86
CA LEU A 320 20.45 19.06 -29.98
C LEU A 320 21.58 18.18 -29.46
N ASN A 321 21.57 16.90 -29.85
CA ASN A 321 22.63 15.95 -29.57
C ASN A 321 23.63 15.94 -30.73
N ASN A 322 23.15 15.62 -31.93
CA ASN A 322 23.94 15.64 -33.16
C ASN A 322 23.06 15.90 -34.38
N SER A 323 23.70 16.36 -35.45
CA SER A 323 23.09 16.51 -36.78
C SER A 323 23.92 15.78 -37.83
N TRP A 324 23.30 15.49 -38.97
CA TRP A 324 23.97 14.91 -40.12
C TRP A 324 23.47 15.50 -41.43
N GLY A 325 24.36 15.50 -42.42
CA GLY A 325 24.15 16.20 -43.68
C GLY A 325 24.21 17.73 -43.51
N ASN A 326 23.71 18.47 -44.50
CA ASN A 326 23.62 19.93 -44.46
C ASN A 326 22.38 20.42 -43.67
N TRP A 327 21.97 19.69 -42.63
CA TRP A 327 20.88 20.07 -41.76
C TRP A 327 21.38 21.12 -40.76
N ASP A 328 20.71 22.27 -40.69
CA ASP A 328 20.97 23.34 -39.72
C ASP A 328 19.86 23.34 -38.65
N PRO A 329 19.91 22.42 -37.67
CA PRO A 329 18.86 22.30 -36.67
C PRO A 329 18.93 23.45 -35.66
N PRO A 330 17.77 23.85 -35.10
CA PRO A 330 17.78 24.67 -33.91
C PRO A 330 18.50 23.94 -32.76
N ARG A 331 19.25 24.67 -31.93
CA ARG A 331 19.90 24.07 -30.75
C ARG A 331 18.92 23.54 -29.70
N ARG A 332 17.70 24.08 -29.68
CA ARG A 332 16.62 23.74 -28.75
C ARG A 332 15.33 23.53 -29.52
N GLN A 333 14.58 22.51 -29.16
CA GLN A 333 13.30 22.17 -29.77
C GLN A 333 12.27 21.81 -28.69
N ARG A 334 10.99 21.82 -29.07
CA ARG A 334 9.91 21.24 -28.29
C ARG A 334 9.24 20.16 -29.12
N ALA A 335 8.92 19.04 -28.48
CA ALA A 335 8.07 18.01 -29.04
C ALA A 335 6.86 17.86 -28.13
N SER A 336 5.67 17.97 -28.70
CA SER A 336 4.40 17.81 -27.98
C SER A 336 3.60 16.69 -28.61
N ALA A 337 2.84 15.99 -27.78
CA ALA A 337 1.90 14.94 -28.15
C ALA A 337 0.63 15.11 -27.31
N GLU A 338 -0.52 14.85 -27.93
CA GLU A 338 -1.82 14.82 -27.29
C GLU A 338 -2.44 13.45 -27.57
N GLU A 339 -2.89 12.75 -26.53
CA GLU A 339 -3.46 11.41 -26.63
C GLU A 339 -4.65 11.28 -25.68
N THR A 340 -5.72 10.62 -26.12
CA THR A 340 -6.87 10.26 -25.27
C THR A 340 -6.79 8.77 -24.93
N LEU A 341 -6.51 8.46 -23.67
CA LEU A 341 -6.33 7.10 -23.17
C LEU A 341 -7.65 6.56 -22.61
N LYS A 342 -8.11 5.42 -23.13
CA LYS A 342 -9.18 4.66 -22.49
C LYS A 342 -8.64 3.98 -21.23
N ILE A 343 -9.12 4.42 -20.07
CA ILE A 343 -8.71 3.84 -18.78
C ILE A 343 -9.58 2.64 -18.41
N TRP A 344 -10.89 2.67 -18.70
CA TRP A 344 -11.77 1.52 -18.54
C TRP A 344 -11.63 0.55 -19.73
N MET A 345 -11.38 -0.71 -19.41
CA MET A 345 -11.32 -1.80 -20.39
C MET A 345 -12.49 -2.75 -20.09
N ASP A 346 -13.41 -2.85 -21.05
CA ASP A 346 -14.50 -3.84 -21.07
C ASP A 346 -13.98 -5.29 -21.14
#